data_AF-A0A2M7XZN4-F1
#
_entry.id   AF-A0A2M7XZN4-F1
#
_cell.length_a   1.000
_cell.length_b   1.000
_cell.length_c   1.000
_cell.angle_alpha   90.00
_cell.angle_beta   90.00
_cell.angle_gamma   90.00
#
_symmetry.space_group_name_H-M   'P 1'
#
loop_
_entity.id
_entity.type
_entity.pdbx_description
1 polymer ?
#
loop_
_entity_poly.entity_id
_entity_poly.type
_entity_poly.pdbx_seq_one_letter_code
_entity_poly.pdbx_strand_id
1 'polypeptide(L)'
;GRARFTPTQHRPPAEPTDPRHPLHLNTGRLRDQWHGMSRTGSVPRLAAHAPEPVIEMNALDMERRGIADGDLVRLKGKRGTLLLRAAASSTLRPAQTYVPMHWGGRFMSGRGVNALTLPANDPVSHQPELKHAAVQVEKFATGWQLVAMRRDDEGGLHARLQPWLARFDYATLTLVGRESTVVVLRACGGTDSPAPSPELLAELAAAMGLDSPAALAFNDARRGIAKRALVEHDCLAGALLCNETRATDWLLDLIARGGSTAELRKWLFAPLATPPAAGPARGRIVCNCFDVSENEIRGDLAAGLDLAALQGKSKCGTSCGSCLPELKRLAVQRAAAAPTGA
;
A
#
# COMPACT_ATOMS: atom_id res chain seq x y z
N GLY A 1 19.17 -39.11 -30.62
CA GLY A 1 18.74 -37.73 -30.34
C GLY A 1 17.74 -37.21 -31.36
N ARG A 2 16.50 -37.71 -31.37
CA ARG A 2 15.38 -37.07 -32.09
C ARG A 2 14.42 -36.48 -31.06
N ALA A 3 13.88 -35.29 -31.31
CA ALA A 3 12.85 -34.69 -30.45
C ALA A 3 11.57 -35.55 -30.47
N ARG A 4 10.82 -35.59 -29.36
CA ARG A 4 9.55 -36.31 -29.25
C ARG A 4 8.41 -35.28 -29.24
N PHE A 5 7.51 -35.39 -30.21
CA PHE A 5 6.29 -34.60 -30.27
C PHE A 5 5.19 -35.36 -29.53
N THR A 6 4.55 -34.72 -28.55
CA THR A 6 3.50 -35.32 -27.72
C THR A 6 2.24 -34.46 -27.80
N PRO A 7 1.09 -35.00 -28.26
CA PRO A 7 -0.18 -34.28 -28.19
C PRO A 7 -0.67 -34.23 -26.74
N THR A 8 -1.12 -33.06 -26.29
CA THR A 8 -1.66 -32.85 -24.95
C THR A 8 -3.12 -32.40 -25.00
N GLN A 9 -3.91 -32.84 -24.02
CA GLN A 9 -5.30 -32.40 -23.84
C GLN A 9 -5.38 -31.31 -22.77
N HIS A 10 -6.26 -30.33 -22.97
CA HIS A 10 -6.54 -29.30 -21.96
C HIS A 10 -7.20 -29.93 -20.74
N ARG A 11 -6.68 -29.62 -19.56
CA ARG A 11 -7.28 -29.91 -18.25
C ARG A 11 -7.61 -28.59 -17.54
N PRO A 12 -8.81 -28.43 -16.97
CA PRO A 12 -9.16 -27.23 -16.22
C PRO A 12 -8.31 -27.13 -14.93
N PRO A 13 -8.27 -25.94 -14.29
CA PRO A 13 -7.66 -25.77 -12.97
C PRO A 13 -8.21 -26.77 -11.95
N ALA A 14 -7.39 -27.17 -10.98
CA ALA A 14 -7.80 -28.14 -9.97
C ALA A 14 -8.94 -27.63 -9.07
N GLU A 15 -9.07 -26.30 -8.93
CA GLU A 15 -10.19 -25.64 -8.26
C GLU A 15 -10.94 -24.75 -9.24
N PRO A 16 -12.05 -25.19 -9.85
CA PRO A 16 -12.88 -24.31 -10.65
C PRO A 16 -13.59 -23.26 -9.78
N THR A 17 -13.95 -22.14 -10.39
CA THR A 17 -14.84 -21.14 -9.78
C THR A 17 -16.25 -21.70 -9.60
N ASP A 18 -16.97 -21.18 -8.62
CA ASP A 18 -18.34 -21.58 -8.31
C ASP A 18 -19.17 -20.35 -7.86
N PRO A 19 -20.51 -20.44 -7.73
CA PRO A 19 -21.33 -19.29 -7.34
C PRO A 19 -20.96 -18.66 -5.99
N ARG A 20 -20.31 -19.39 -5.08
CA ARG A 20 -19.83 -18.87 -3.79
C ARG A 20 -18.43 -18.27 -3.88
N HIS A 21 -17.65 -18.64 -4.90
CA HIS A 21 -16.30 -18.16 -5.19
C HIS A 21 -16.13 -17.88 -6.70
N PRO A 22 -16.78 -16.81 -7.23
CA PRO A 22 -16.92 -16.62 -8.66
C PRO A 22 -15.71 -15.96 -9.34
N LEU A 23 -14.70 -15.51 -8.58
CA LEU A 23 -13.54 -14.81 -9.12
C LEU A 23 -12.31 -15.71 -9.17
N HIS A 24 -11.48 -15.52 -10.21
CA HIS A 24 -10.19 -16.15 -10.38
C HIS A 24 -9.10 -15.29 -9.72
N LEU A 25 -8.51 -15.78 -8.63
CA LEU A 25 -7.33 -15.16 -8.03
C LEU A 25 -6.06 -15.66 -8.73
N ASN A 26 -5.32 -14.74 -9.33
CA ASN A 26 -3.95 -14.97 -9.75
C ASN A 26 -2.97 -14.35 -8.75
N THR A 27 -1.78 -14.94 -8.63
CA THR A 27 -0.71 -14.42 -7.78
C THR A 27 0.53 -14.14 -8.60
N GLY A 28 1.34 -13.18 -8.17
CA GLY A 28 2.55 -12.83 -8.90
C GLY A 28 3.53 -12.03 -8.07
N ARG A 29 4.33 -11.22 -8.77
CA ARG A 29 5.42 -10.45 -8.17
C ARG A 29 5.22 -8.96 -8.37
N LEU A 30 5.64 -8.19 -7.39
CA LEU A 30 5.96 -6.78 -7.52
C LEU A 30 7.35 -6.68 -8.14
N ARG A 31 7.53 -5.65 -8.96
CA ARG A 31 8.79 -5.39 -9.66
C ARG A 31 9.98 -5.27 -8.71
N ASP A 32 9.81 -4.49 -7.63
CA ASP A 32 10.91 -4.06 -6.77
C ASP A 32 11.10 -4.97 -5.54
N GLN A 33 10.35 -6.08 -5.46
CA GLN A 33 10.37 -6.99 -4.32
C GLN A 33 10.79 -8.40 -4.72
N TRP A 34 11.38 -9.12 -3.77
CA TRP A 34 11.93 -10.46 -4.00
C TRP A 34 11.33 -11.45 -3.00
N HIS A 35 10.55 -12.41 -3.50
CA HIS A 35 9.89 -13.45 -2.71
C HIS A 35 9.26 -12.91 -1.42
N GLY A 36 9.49 -13.53 -0.25
CA GLY A 36 8.91 -13.10 1.02
C GLY A 36 9.49 -11.79 1.59
N MET A 37 10.23 -11.01 0.79
CA MET A 37 10.79 -9.71 1.17
C MET A 37 11.71 -9.75 2.40
N SER A 38 12.39 -10.88 2.65
CA SER A 38 13.32 -11.02 3.78
C SER A 38 14.52 -10.09 3.70
N ARG A 39 14.88 -9.64 2.48
CA ARG A 39 15.94 -8.65 2.23
C ARG A 39 15.40 -7.36 1.60
N THR A 40 14.63 -7.48 0.53
CA THR A 40 14.12 -6.30 -0.20
C THR A 40 13.08 -5.50 0.59
N GLY A 41 12.36 -6.14 1.51
CA GLY A 41 11.41 -5.45 2.38
C GLY A 41 12.02 -4.65 3.52
N SER A 42 13.33 -4.77 3.77
CA SER A 42 14.05 -3.91 4.72
C SER A 42 14.62 -2.65 4.08
N VAL A 43 14.42 -2.45 2.76
CA VAL A 43 14.88 -1.27 2.02
C VAL A 43 13.67 -0.40 1.68
N PRO A 44 13.40 0.69 2.42
CA PRO A 44 12.16 1.47 2.29
C PRO A 44 11.90 1.95 0.86
N ARG A 45 12.98 2.36 0.17
CA ARG A 45 12.94 2.82 -1.22
C ARG A 45 12.37 1.77 -2.19
N LEU A 46 12.44 0.47 -1.90
CA LEU A 46 11.87 -0.59 -2.74
C LEU A 46 10.36 -0.78 -2.55
N ALA A 47 9.77 -0.17 -1.51
CA ALA A 47 8.32 -0.17 -1.29
C ALA A 47 7.61 0.99 -2.01
N ALA A 48 8.34 1.95 -2.58
CA ALA A 48 7.77 3.20 -3.08
C ALA A 48 6.67 3.03 -4.16
N HIS A 49 6.77 2.00 -5.00
CA HIS A 49 5.79 1.69 -6.05
C HIS A 49 4.56 0.92 -5.55
N ALA A 50 4.69 0.23 -4.42
CA ALA A 50 3.66 -0.60 -3.82
C ALA A 50 3.78 -0.48 -2.29
N PRO A 51 3.32 0.64 -1.72
CA PRO A 51 3.55 0.96 -0.32
C PRO A 51 2.74 0.08 0.64
N GLU A 52 1.70 -0.60 0.16
CA GLU A 52 0.86 -1.50 0.95
C GLU A 52 0.35 -2.69 0.11
N PRO A 53 -0.06 -3.81 0.76
CA PRO A 53 -0.72 -4.92 0.08
C PRO A 53 -2.10 -4.52 -0.44
N VAL A 54 -2.34 -4.80 -1.73
CA VAL A 54 -3.61 -4.57 -2.41
C VAL A 54 -4.09 -5.82 -3.15
N ILE A 55 -5.39 -5.90 -3.37
CA ILE A 55 -6.00 -6.75 -4.39
C ILE A 55 -6.37 -5.89 -5.59
N GLU A 56 -5.79 -6.20 -6.73
CA GLU A 56 -6.17 -5.59 -8.00
C GLU A 56 -7.42 -6.27 -8.55
N MET A 57 -8.38 -5.47 -9.03
CA MET A 57 -9.65 -5.93 -9.56
C MET A 57 -10.05 -5.12 -10.80
N ASN A 58 -10.84 -5.73 -11.69
CA ASN A 58 -11.48 -5.00 -12.77
C ASN A 58 -12.53 -4.00 -12.21
N ALA A 59 -12.58 -2.80 -12.78
CA ALA A 59 -13.49 -1.74 -12.32
C ALA A 59 -14.98 -2.13 -12.35
N LEU A 60 -15.42 -2.92 -13.34
CA LEU A 60 -16.81 -3.38 -13.43
C LEU A 60 -17.15 -4.38 -12.32
N ASP A 61 -16.21 -5.22 -11.92
CA ASP A 61 -16.42 -6.15 -10.79
C ASP A 61 -16.47 -5.42 -9.45
N MET A 62 -15.66 -4.36 -9.31
CA MET A 62 -15.71 -3.48 -8.15
C MET A 62 -17.06 -2.76 -8.06
N GLU A 63 -17.53 -2.17 -9.17
CA GLU A 63 -18.82 -1.49 -9.26
C GLU A 63 -19.99 -2.42 -8.89
N ARG A 64 -20.05 -3.62 -9.50
CA ARG A 64 -21.08 -4.65 -9.20
C ARG A 64 -21.11 -5.07 -7.73
N ARG A 65 -20.01 -4.88 -7.01
CA ARG A 65 -19.84 -5.26 -5.60
C ARG A 65 -19.90 -4.05 -4.65
N GLY A 66 -20.12 -2.84 -5.16
CA GLY A 66 -20.15 -1.61 -4.35
C GLY A 66 -18.81 -1.27 -3.71
N ILE A 67 -17.70 -1.64 -4.35
CA ILE A 67 -16.32 -1.44 -3.87
C ILE A 67 -15.73 -0.24 -4.62
N ALA A 68 -15.22 0.74 -3.90
CA ALA A 68 -14.45 1.85 -4.44
C ALA A 68 -12.93 1.56 -4.38
N ASP A 69 -12.14 2.33 -5.12
CA ASP A 69 -10.68 2.29 -5.01
C ASP A 69 -10.24 2.68 -3.58
N GLY A 70 -9.32 1.92 -3.00
CA GLY A 70 -8.84 2.11 -1.63
C GLY A 70 -9.73 1.53 -0.52
N ASP A 71 -10.95 1.07 -0.83
CA ASP A 71 -11.82 0.40 0.13
C ASP A 71 -11.14 -0.86 0.67
N LEU A 72 -11.35 -1.13 1.96
CA LEU A 72 -10.93 -2.39 2.56
C LEU A 72 -11.93 -3.49 2.17
N VAL A 73 -11.44 -4.62 1.69
CA VAL A 73 -12.25 -5.75 1.25
C VAL A 73 -11.82 -7.03 1.93
N ARG A 74 -12.80 -7.90 2.16
CA ARG A 74 -12.59 -9.28 2.60
C ARG A 74 -12.50 -10.18 1.38
N LEU A 75 -11.32 -10.76 1.22
CA LEU A 75 -11.01 -11.76 0.21
C LEU A 75 -11.12 -13.15 0.83
N LYS A 76 -12.14 -13.91 0.44
CA LYS A 76 -12.45 -15.23 0.98
C LYS A 76 -12.20 -16.31 -0.07
N GLY A 77 -11.41 -17.31 0.27
CA GLY A 77 -11.28 -18.56 -0.48
C GLY A 77 -11.77 -19.76 0.35
N LYS A 78 -11.69 -20.96 -0.22
CA LYS A 78 -12.14 -22.19 0.48
C LYS A 78 -11.30 -22.55 1.71
N ARG A 79 -10.07 -22.03 1.80
CA ARG A 79 -9.07 -22.39 2.83
C ARG A 79 -8.80 -21.27 3.85
N GLY A 80 -9.24 -20.05 3.57
CA GLY A 80 -8.87 -18.91 4.39
C GLY A 80 -9.44 -17.60 3.88
N THR A 81 -9.11 -16.55 4.62
CA THR A 81 -9.59 -15.19 4.39
C THR A 81 -8.44 -14.21 4.59
N LEU A 82 -8.44 -13.13 3.81
CA LEU A 82 -7.53 -11.99 3.97
C LEU A 82 -8.34 -10.68 3.91
N LEU A 83 -7.85 -9.66 4.60
CA LEU A 83 -8.30 -8.28 4.41
C LEU A 83 -7.23 -7.52 3.64
N LEU A 84 -7.64 -6.86 2.56
CA LEU A 84 -6.75 -6.14 1.63
C LEU A 84 -7.47 -4.89 1.14
N ARG A 85 -6.73 -3.84 0.78
CA ARG A 85 -7.34 -2.73 0.04
C ARG A 85 -7.58 -3.13 -1.41
N ALA A 86 -8.70 -2.70 -1.97
CA ALA A 86 -8.99 -2.87 -3.38
C ALA A 86 -8.30 -1.78 -4.21
N ALA A 87 -7.75 -2.16 -5.35
CA ALA A 87 -7.21 -1.25 -6.35
C ALA A 87 -7.79 -1.57 -7.72
N ALA A 88 -8.29 -0.56 -8.43
CA ALA A 88 -8.81 -0.72 -9.77
C ALA A 88 -7.66 -0.99 -10.76
N SER A 89 -7.83 -2.00 -11.60
CA SER A 89 -6.86 -2.40 -12.62
C SER A 89 -7.52 -2.45 -13.99
N SER A 90 -6.97 -1.69 -14.94
CA SER A 90 -7.42 -1.63 -16.33
C SER A 90 -6.86 -2.76 -17.19
N THR A 91 -5.93 -3.55 -16.66
CA THR A 91 -5.28 -4.67 -17.38
C THR A 91 -5.93 -6.02 -17.05
N LEU A 92 -6.68 -6.11 -15.96
CA LEU A 92 -7.42 -7.30 -15.58
C LEU A 92 -8.74 -7.40 -16.33
N ARG A 93 -9.05 -8.59 -16.83
CA ARG A 93 -10.37 -8.89 -17.39
C ARG A 93 -11.40 -9.06 -16.28
N PRO A 94 -12.71 -8.89 -16.56
CA PRO A 94 -13.76 -9.25 -15.62
C PRO A 94 -13.59 -10.67 -15.07
N ALA A 95 -13.99 -10.87 -13.82
CA ALA A 95 -13.80 -12.06 -12.99
C ALA A 95 -12.34 -12.42 -12.65
N GLN A 96 -11.34 -11.61 -13.02
CA GLN A 96 -9.94 -11.82 -12.63
C GLN A 96 -9.53 -10.86 -11.51
N THR A 97 -8.79 -11.39 -10.54
CA THR A 97 -8.17 -10.61 -9.47
C THR A 97 -6.69 -10.97 -9.35
N TYR A 98 -5.91 -10.04 -8.82
CA TYR A 98 -4.47 -10.22 -8.65
C TYR A 98 -3.99 -9.75 -7.28
N VAL A 99 -3.19 -10.58 -6.62
CA VAL A 99 -2.52 -10.23 -5.36
C VAL A 99 -1.04 -10.64 -5.46
N PRO A 100 -0.09 -9.71 -5.27
CA PRO A 100 1.33 -10.07 -5.23
C PRO A 100 1.66 -10.96 -4.03
N MET A 101 2.52 -11.97 -4.22
CA MET A 101 2.83 -12.97 -3.18
C MET A 101 3.71 -12.48 -2.02
N HIS A 102 4.22 -11.25 -2.13
CA HIS A 102 5.30 -10.74 -1.28
C HIS A 102 4.87 -10.52 0.17
N TRP A 103 3.61 -10.18 0.37
CA TRP A 103 3.07 -9.75 1.65
C TRP A 103 2.71 -10.96 2.51
N GLY A 104 3.44 -11.14 3.61
CA GLY A 104 3.17 -12.16 4.63
C GLY A 104 3.16 -11.56 6.04
N GLY A 105 3.18 -12.42 7.07
CA GLY A 105 3.07 -12.03 8.49
C GLY A 105 4.19 -11.11 9.03
N ARG A 106 5.15 -10.72 8.19
CA ARG A 106 6.12 -9.66 8.49
C ARG A 106 5.59 -8.26 8.21
N PHE A 107 4.63 -8.12 7.28
CA PHE A 107 4.18 -6.83 6.77
C PHE A 107 2.66 -6.64 6.86
N MET A 108 1.90 -7.70 7.13
CA MET A 108 0.44 -7.61 7.26
C MET A 108 -0.11 -8.63 8.25
N SER A 109 -1.32 -8.39 8.75
CA SER A 109 -2.08 -9.39 9.49
C SER A 109 -2.37 -10.62 8.62
N GLY A 110 -2.20 -11.82 9.20
CA GLY A 110 -2.42 -13.09 8.49
C GLY A 110 -1.19 -13.65 7.75
N ARG A 111 -1.42 -14.70 6.94
CA ARG A 111 -0.36 -15.49 6.30
C ARG A 111 -0.04 -15.09 4.86
N GLY A 112 -0.62 -13.99 4.37
CA GLY A 112 -0.48 -13.55 2.98
C GLY A 112 -1.28 -14.40 1.99
N VAL A 113 -1.11 -14.12 0.70
CA VAL A 113 -1.93 -14.71 -0.38
C VAL A 113 -1.88 -16.24 -0.45
N ASN A 114 -0.79 -16.87 -0.01
CA ASN A 114 -0.65 -18.33 -0.01
C ASN A 114 -1.67 -19.01 0.93
N ALA A 115 -2.26 -18.29 1.89
CA ALA A 115 -3.38 -18.78 2.70
C ALA A 115 -4.61 -19.14 1.85
N LEU A 116 -4.71 -18.58 0.64
CA LEU A 116 -5.81 -18.80 -0.29
C LEU A 116 -5.47 -19.82 -1.38
N THR A 117 -4.19 -20.16 -1.56
CA THR A 117 -3.77 -21.14 -2.57
C THR A 117 -3.99 -22.58 -2.11
N LEU A 118 -4.01 -23.51 -3.06
CA LEU A 118 -4.30 -24.93 -2.87
C LEU A 118 -3.02 -25.79 -2.92
N PRO A 119 -3.01 -26.98 -2.29
CA PRO A 119 -1.85 -27.89 -2.32
C PRO A 119 -1.75 -28.71 -3.63
N ALA A 120 -2.59 -28.43 -4.64
CA ALA A 120 -2.53 -29.12 -5.91
C ALA A 120 -1.21 -28.83 -6.63
N ASN A 121 -0.65 -29.86 -7.26
CA ASN A 121 0.59 -29.77 -8.00
C ASN A 121 0.52 -30.59 -9.29
N ASP A 122 1.42 -30.27 -10.21
CA ASP A 122 1.62 -31.06 -11.42
C ASP A 122 2.15 -32.47 -11.04
N PRO A 123 1.53 -33.57 -11.50
CA PRO A 123 1.89 -34.92 -11.07
C PRO A 123 3.27 -35.38 -11.55
N VAL A 124 3.93 -34.66 -12.47
CA VAL A 124 5.25 -35.02 -13.01
C VAL A 124 6.36 -34.22 -12.34
N SER A 125 6.21 -32.90 -12.30
CA SER A 125 7.21 -31.96 -11.77
C SER A 125 7.01 -31.62 -10.29
N HIS A 126 5.84 -31.92 -9.74
CA HIS A 126 5.39 -31.50 -8.40
C HIS A 126 5.33 -29.98 -8.21
N GLN A 127 5.32 -29.21 -9.30
CA GLN A 127 5.17 -27.76 -9.22
C GLN A 127 3.74 -27.39 -8.79
N PRO A 128 3.56 -26.52 -7.77
CA PRO A 128 2.24 -26.16 -7.25
C PRO A 128 1.43 -25.24 -8.19
N GLU A 129 0.11 -25.37 -8.14
CA GLU A 129 -0.85 -24.53 -8.88
C GLU A 129 -1.06 -23.17 -8.19
N LEU A 130 -0.04 -22.30 -8.22
CA LEU A 130 -0.10 -20.99 -7.53
C LEU A 130 -0.78 -19.88 -8.35
N LYS A 131 -1.15 -20.15 -9.59
CA LYS A 131 -1.69 -19.16 -10.54
C LYS A 131 -3.21 -19.16 -10.63
N HIS A 132 -3.86 -19.94 -9.77
CA HIS A 132 -5.29 -19.96 -9.66
C HIS A 132 -5.76 -20.31 -8.23
N ALA A 133 -6.77 -19.61 -7.75
CA ALA A 133 -7.66 -20.02 -6.67
C ALA A 133 -9.03 -19.41 -6.93
N ALA A 134 -10.10 -20.08 -6.54
CA ALA A 134 -11.45 -19.56 -6.59
C ALA A 134 -11.70 -18.72 -5.32
N VAL A 135 -12.09 -17.45 -5.51
CA VAL A 135 -12.31 -16.51 -4.40
C VAL A 135 -13.60 -15.71 -4.55
N GLN A 136 -14.04 -15.15 -3.43
CA GLN A 136 -15.10 -14.15 -3.31
C GLN A 136 -14.51 -12.90 -2.65
N VAL A 137 -14.95 -11.73 -3.12
CA VAL A 137 -14.57 -10.43 -2.57
C VAL A 137 -15.81 -9.67 -2.12
N GLU A 138 -15.82 -9.22 -0.87
CA GLU A 138 -16.88 -8.39 -0.31
C GLU A 138 -16.30 -7.17 0.40
N LYS A 139 -17.04 -6.06 0.41
CA LYS A 139 -16.63 -4.86 1.13
C LYS A 139 -16.55 -5.13 2.63
N PHE A 140 -15.50 -4.65 3.28
CA PHE A 140 -15.36 -4.73 4.73
C PHE A 140 -15.66 -3.36 5.35
N ALA A 141 -16.74 -3.27 6.12
CA ALA A 141 -17.13 -2.05 6.80
C ALA A 141 -16.20 -1.77 7.99
N THR A 142 -15.40 -0.69 7.91
CA THR A 142 -14.50 -0.28 8.99
C THR A 142 -15.26 0.52 10.04
N GLY A 143 -15.21 0.08 11.31
CA GLY A 143 -15.74 0.82 12.45
C GLY A 143 -14.77 1.88 12.97
N TRP A 144 -13.47 1.61 12.86
CA TRP A 144 -12.41 2.53 13.27
C TRP A 144 -11.15 2.31 12.43
N GLN A 145 -10.28 3.33 12.41
CA GLN A 145 -9.00 3.28 11.72
C GLN A 145 -7.89 3.89 12.57
N LEU A 146 -6.67 3.41 12.39
CA LEU A 146 -5.50 3.81 13.13
C LEU A 146 -4.30 3.87 12.19
N VAL A 147 -3.53 4.94 12.27
CA VAL A 147 -2.24 5.06 11.58
C VAL A 147 -1.20 5.54 12.57
N ALA A 148 -0.11 4.81 12.71
CA ALA A 148 1.03 5.22 13.52
C ALA A 148 2.28 5.18 12.64
N MET A 149 3.08 6.25 12.72
CA MET A 149 4.27 6.44 11.90
C MET A 149 5.40 7.02 12.75
N ARG A 150 6.61 6.50 12.61
CA ARG A 150 7.79 6.95 13.37
C ARG A 150 9.05 6.74 12.56
N ARG A 151 9.93 7.74 12.57
CA ARG A 151 11.29 7.61 12.04
C ARG A 151 12.09 6.61 12.88
N ASP A 152 12.73 5.66 12.22
CA ASP A 152 13.49 4.58 12.85
C ASP A 152 14.99 4.84 12.73
N ASP A 153 15.47 5.86 13.45
CA ASP A 153 16.88 6.29 13.39
C ASP A 153 17.85 5.25 13.97
N GLU A 154 17.42 4.53 15.02
CA GLU A 154 18.21 3.47 15.68
C GLU A 154 18.04 2.10 15.01
N GLY A 155 17.01 1.94 14.18
CA GLY A 155 16.65 0.67 13.56
C GLY A 155 15.90 -0.29 14.50
N GLY A 156 15.25 -1.28 13.88
CA GLY A 156 14.61 -2.39 14.60
C GLY A 156 13.18 -2.12 15.05
N LEU A 157 12.65 -0.91 14.87
CA LEU A 157 11.27 -0.58 15.22
C LEU A 157 10.26 -1.48 14.47
N HIS A 158 10.52 -1.79 13.19
CA HIS A 158 9.69 -2.72 12.41
C HIS A 158 9.58 -4.10 13.08
N ALA A 159 10.70 -4.66 13.54
CA ALA A 159 10.70 -5.97 14.19
C ALA A 159 9.95 -5.93 15.54
N ARG A 160 10.12 -4.85 16.33
CA ARG A 160 9.40 -4.66 17.59
C ARG A 160 7.89 -4.55 17.40
N LEU A 161 7.45 -3.93 16.31
CA LEU A 161 6.03 -3.71 16.02
C LEU A 161 5.37 -4.89 15.29
N GLN A 162 6.14 -5.82 14.73
CA GLN A 162 5.58 -6.96 14.00
C GLN A 162 4.47 -7.73 14.77
N PRO A 163 4.61 -8.03 16.08
CA PRO A 163 3.57 -8.72 16.84
C PRO A 163 2.23 -7.97 16.91
N TRP A 164 2.23 -6.64 16.74
CA TRP A 164 1.03 -5.82 16.75
C TRP A 164 0.08 -6.14 15.60
N LEU A 165 0.60 -6.68 14.49
CA LEU A 165 -0.22 -7.07 13.33
C LEU A 165 -1.35 -8.05 13.71
N ALA A 166 -1.14 -8.89 14.72
CA ALA A 166 -2.12 -9.88 15.16
C ALA A 166 -3.22 -9.31 16.09
N ARG A 167 -3.10 -8.04 16.52
CA ARG A 167 -4.02 -7.41 17.47
C ARG A 167 -5.23 -6.74 16.80
N PHE A 168 -5.27 -6.72 15.47
CA PHE A 168 -6.27 -5.98 14.69
C PHE A 168 -6.83 -6.85 13.58
N ASP A 169 -8.07 -6.58 13.15
CA ASP A 169 -8.70 -7.32 12.04
C ASP A 169 -7.88 -7.16 10.76
N TYR A 170 -7.52 -5.91 10.44
CA TYR A 170 -6.60 -5.54 9.38
C TYR A 170 -5.45 -4.77 9.99
N ALA A 171 -4.22 -5.16 9.65
CA ALA A 171 -3.06 -4.34 9.89
C ALA A 171 -1.99 -4.52 8.82
N THR A 172 -1.24 -3.46 8.53
CA THR A 172 -0.04 -3.48 7.71
C THR A 172 1.09 -2.74 8.40
N LEU A 173 2.32 -3.23 8.27
CA LEU A 173 3.52 -2.67 8.84
C LEU A 173 4.58 -2.55 7.75
N THR A 174 4.74 -1.34 7.24
CA THR A 174 5.48 -1.04 6.01
C THR A 174 6.56 0.00 6.28
N LEU A 175 7.50 0.14 5.33
CA LEU A 175 8.59 1.08 5.42
C LEU A 175 8.45 2.14 4.32
N VAL A 176 8.70 3.39 4.69
CA VAL A 176 8.69 4.54 3.77
C VAL A 176 9.95 5.35 3.98
N GLY A 177 10.46 5.95 2.91
CA GLY A 177 11.60 6.87 2.96
C GLY A 177 12.74 6.48 2.04
N ARG A 178 13.81 7.27 2.11
CA ARG A 178 14.98 7.17 1.22
C ARG A 178 16.28 7.32 2.01
N GLU A 179 16.50 8.51 2.56
CA GLU A 179 17.64 8.80 3.44
C GLU A 179 17.35 8.36 4.88
N SER A 180 16.11 8.58 5.34
CA SER A 180 15.61 8.09 6.63
C SER A 180 14.56 7.01 6.44
N THR A 181 14.54 6.02 7.34
CA THR A 181 13.49 5.00 7.39
C THR A 181 12.35 5.48 8.28
N VAL A 182 11.12 5.39 7.78
CA VAL A 182 9.90 5.60 8.55
C VAL A 182 9.13 4.29 8.59
N VAL A 183 8.84 3.80 9.80
CA VAL A 183 7.97 2.65 9.99
C VAL A 183 6.54 3.13 10.07
N VAL A 184 5.64 2.53 9.28
CA VAL A 184 4.23 2.89 9.22
C VAL A 184 3.38 1.67 9.54
N LEU A 185 2.67 1.74 10.66
CA LEU A 185 1.62 0.81 11.04
C LEU A 185 0.26 1.41 10.63
N ARG A 186 -0.50 0.69 9.80
CA ARG A 186 -1.91 0.99 9.52
C ARG A 186 -2.74 -0.12 10.11
N ALA A 187 -3.81 0.19 10.82
CA ALA A 187 -4.72 -0.79 11.38
C ALA A 187 -6.17 -0.33 11.27
N CYS A 188 -7.09 -1.29 11.15
CA CYS A 188 -8.52 -1.06 11.16
C CYS A 188 -9.24 -2.19 11.90
N GLY A 189 -10.39 -1.86 12.47
CA GLY A 189 -11.35 -2.83 12.97
C GLY A 189 -12.68 -2.72 12.25
N GLY A 190 -13.42 -3.83 12.20
CA GLY A 190 -14.79 -3.88 11.70
C GLY A 190 -15.75 -3.04 12.55
N THR A 191 -16.97 -2.83 12.04
CA THR A 191 -18.05 -2.18 12.79
C THR A 191 -18.41 -2.89 14.10
N ASP A 192 -18.22 -4.21 14.13
CA ASP A 192 -18.51 -5.05 15.30
C ASP A 192 -17.28 -5.23 16.21
N SER A 193 -16.13 -4.70 15.81
CA SER A 193 -14.89 -4.82 16.56
C SER A 193 -14.77 -3.68 17.57
N PRO A 194 -14.29 -3.96 18.80
CA PRO A 194 -14.13 -2.92 19.81
C PRO A 194 -13.19 -1.82 19.31
N ALA A 195 -13.56 -0.57 19.55
CA ALA A 195 -12.69 0.56 19.27
C ALA A 195 -11.39 0.48 20.11
N PRO A 196 -10.25 1.02 19.62
CA PRO A 196 -9.02 1.05 20.38
C PRO A 196 -9.22 1.75 21.73
N SER A 197 -8.94 1.05 22.82
CA SER A 197 -9.04 1.64 24.15
C SER A 197 -7.91 2.66 24.37
N PRO A 198 -8.07 3.63 25.30
CA PRO A 198 -6.99 4.54 25.68
C PRO A 198 -5.70 3.82 26.08
N GLU A 199 -5.81 2.67 26.75
CA GLU A 199 -4.69 1.84 27.19
C GLU A 199 -3.96 1.21 26.00
N LEU A 200 -4.70 0.68 25.03
CA LEU A 200 -4.13 0.15 23.79
C LEU A 200 -3.38 1.25 23.01
N LEU A 201 -3.96 2.45 22.94
CA LEU A 201 -3.33 3.60 22.26
C LEU A 201 -2.08 4.09 23.00
N ALA A 202 -2.09 4.08 24.33
CA ALA A 202 -0.93 4.42 25.14
C ALA A 202 0.19 3.38 24.99
N GLU A 203 -0.15 2.08 25.02
CA GLU A 203 0.79 0.98 24.79
C GLU A 203 1.42 1.08 23.39
N LEU A 204 0.62 1.39 22.35
CA LEU A 204 1.15 1.57 21.01
C LEU A 204 2.04 2.80 20.92
N ALA A 205 1.64 3.91 21.55
CA ALA A 205 2.46 5.10 21.60
C ALA A 205 3.82 4.81 22.24
N ALA A 206 3.87 4.08 23.36
CA ALA A 206 5.11 3.66 23.99
C ALA A 206 5.95 2.73 23.10
N ALA A 207 5.34 1.72 22.47
CA ALA A 207 6.04 0.83 21.53
C ALA A 207 6.64 1.56 20.31
N MET A 208 6.01 2.67 19.91
CA MET A 208 6.46 3.57 18.85
C MET A 208 7.44 4.65 19.33
N GLY A 209 7.68 4.80 20.64
CA GLY A 209 8.45 5.89 21.21
C GLY A 209 7.79 7.28 21.05
N LEU A 210 6.46 7.33 21.09
CA LEU A 210 5.61 8.52 20.98
C LEU A 210 5.01 8.95 22.33
N ASP A 211 5.47 8.37 23.43
CA ASP A 211 5.05 8.61 24.82
C ASP A 211 5.92 9.64 25.56
N SER A 212 6.82 10.32 24.84
CA SER A 212 7.66 11.38 25.38
C SER A 212 6.86 12.60 25.89
N PRO A 213 7.31 13.30 26.95
CA PRO A 213 6.76 14.59 27.36
C PRO A 213 6.80 15.67 26.27
N ALA A 214 7.67 15.53 25.27
CA ALA A 214 7.73 16.42 24.11
C ALA A 214 6.62 16.16 23.07
N ALA A 215 5.88 15.06 23.20
CA ALA A 215 4.79 14.72 22.31
C ALA A 215 3.57 15.60 22.57
N LEU A 216 3.07 16.21 21.50
CA LEU A 216 1.76 16.85 21.50
C LEU A 216 0.68 15.77 21.46
N ALA A 217 -0.45 16.00 22.14
CA ALA A 217 -1.59 15.09 22.12
C ALA A 217 -2.91 15.86 21.95
N PHE A 218 -3.85 15.25 21.23
CA PHE A 218 -5.22 15.74 21.09
C PHE A 218 -6.17 14.56 21.25
N ASN A 219 -7.14 14.67 22.15
CA ASN A 219 -8.12 13.63 22.43
C ASN A 219 -9.53 14.23 22.41
N ASP A 220 -10.42 13.63 21.62
CA ASP A 220 -11.87 13.89 21.65
C ASP A 220 -12.57 12.55 21.91
N ALA A 221 -12.86 12.30 23.18
CA ALA A 221 -13.49 11.07 23.64
C ALA A 221 -14.90 10.86 23.05
N ARG A 222 -15.64 11.95 22.75
CA ARG A 222 -17.00 11.85 22.18
C ARG A 222 -16.97 11.32 20.75
N ARG A 223 -15.94 11.71 20.00
CA ARG A 223 -15.75 11.26 18.60
C ARG A 223 -14.78 10.08 18.47
N GLY A 224 -14.24 9.58 19.59
CA GLY A 224 -13.21 8.55 19.62
C GLY A 224 -11.92 8.96 18.90
N ILE A 225 -11.64 10.26 18.77
CA ILE A 225 -10.44 10.74 18.08
C ILE A 225 -9.30 10.82 19.10
N ALA A 226 -8.17 10.23 18.76
CA ALA A 226 -6.93 10.38 19.51
C ALA A 226 -5.78 10.63 18.53
N LYS A 227 -5.01 11.67 18.77
CA LYS A 227 -3.86 12.04 17.95
C LYS A 227 -2.65 12.34 18.83
N ARG A 228 -1.48 11.92 18.39
CA ARG A 228 -0.20 12.27 18.99
C ARG A 228 0.79 12.67 17.91
N ALA A 229 1.66 13.64 18.20
CA ALA A 229 2.72 14.06 17.31
C ALA A 229 3.98 14.34 18.12
N LEU A 230 5.09 13.69 17.75
CA LEU A 230 6.39 13.89 18.38
C LEU A 230 7.23 14.81 17.52
N VAL A 231 7.68 15.92 18.10
CA VAL A 231 8.56 16.90 17.45
C VAL A 231 9.92 16.84 18.14
N GLU A 232 10.96 16.58 17.37
CA GLU A 232 12.35 16.48 17.83
C GLU A 232 13.19 17.46 16.99
N HIS A 233 13.91 18.38 17.63
CA HIS A 233 14.73 19.39 16.95
C HIS A 233 13.95 20.16 15.86
N ASP A 234 12.74 20.61 16.19
CA ASP A 234 11.78 21.26 15.29
C ASP A 234 11.27 20.44 14.09
N CYS A 235 11.67 19.18 13.97
CA CYS A 235 11.22 18.28 12.91
C CYS A 235 10.16 17.30 13.42
N LEU A 236 9.16 16.99 12.58
CA LEU A 236 8.19 15.95 12.93
C LEU A 236 8.88 14.60 12.83
N ALA A 237 8.92 13.88 13.95
CA ALA A 237 9.67 12.64 14.07
C ALA A 237 8.76 11.41 14.16
N GLY A 238 7.49 11.61 14.52
CA GLY A 238 6.45 10.58 14.44
C GLY A 238 5.07 11.12 14.76
N ALA A 239 4.04 10.34 14.42
CA ALA A 239 2.65 10.66 14.67
C ALA A 239 1.80 9.40 14.86
N LEU A 240 0.73 9.52 15.64
CA LEU A 240 -0.33 8.52 15.77
C LEU A 240 -1.67 9.22 15.54
N LEU A 241 -2.51 8.65 14.69
CA LEU A 241 -3.84 9.14 14.33
C LEU A 241 -4.86 8.01 14.48
N CYS A 242 -5.85 8.18 15.35
CA CYS A 242 -6.96 7.26 15.54
C CYS A 242 -8.29 7.93 15.12
N ASN A 243 -9.08 7.20 14.34
CA ASN A 243 -10.34 7.58 13.67
C ASN A 243 -10.24 8.72 12.66
N GLU A 244 -9.71 9.87 13.04
CA GLU A 244 -9.48 10.98 12.11
C GLU A 244 -8.05 10.89 11.53
N THR A 245 -7.94 10.30 10.34
CA THR A 245 -6.65 9.94 9.71
C THR A 245 -6.31 10.74 8.46
N ARG A 246 -7.09 11.79 8.11
CA ARG A 246 -6.93 12.56 6.86
C ARG A 246 -5.54 13.15 6.67
N ALA A 247 -4.87 13.52 7.77
CA ALA A 247 -3.54 14.12 7.74
C ALA A 247 -2.40 13.13 7.47
N THR A 248 -2.70 11.84 7.29
CA THR A 248 -1.72 10.75 7.17
C THR A 248 -0.63 11.05 6.14
N ASP A 249 -1.01 11.35 4.89
CA ASP A 249 -0.05 11.34 3.78
C ASP A 249 0.94 12.49 3.88
N TRP A 250 0.48 13.67 4.28
CA TRP A 250 1.37 14.82 4.39
C TRP A 250 2.21 14.82 5.67
N LEU A 251 1.70 14.25 6.78
CA LEU A 251 2.52 14.03 7.97
C LEU A 251 3.61 12.99 7.71
N LEU A 252 3.29 11.92 6.97
CA LEU A 252 4.25 10.90 6.57
C LEU A 252 5.34 11.49 5.67
N ASP A 253 4.98 12.31 4.69
CA ASP A 253 5.93 13.04 3.84
C ASP A 253 6.83 13.97 4.66
N LEU A 254 6.26 14.71 5.62
CA LEU A 254 7.02 15.61 6.51
C LEU A 254 8.03 14.83 7.36
N ILE A 255 7.63 13.69 7.92
CA ILE A 255 8.51 12.81 8.72
C ILE A 255 9.63 12.23 7.85
N ALA A 256 9.29 11.72 6.66
CA ALA A 256 10.23 11.05 5.76
C ALA A 256 11.32 11.99 5.22
N ARG A 257 11.00 13.28 5.07
CA ARG A 257 11.96 14.31 4.64
C ARG A 257 12.70 15.00 5.77
N GLY A 258 12.22 14.86 7.01
CA GLY A 258 12.71 15.65 8.13
C GLY A 258 12.47 17.15 7.96
N GLY A 259 11.29 17.53 7.46
CA GLY A 259 10.93 18.94 7.34
C GLY A 259 10.60 19.58 8.69
N SER A 260 10.87 20.89 8.79
CA SER A 260 10.56 21.69 9.97
C SER A 260 9.05 21.82 10.18
N THR A 261 8.65 21.84 11.46
CA THR A 261 7.28 22.03 11.91
C THR A 261 6.96 23.47 12.26
N ALA A 262 7.90 24.42 12.19
CA ALA A 262 7.73 25.79 12.70
C ALA A 262 6.43 26.46 12.23
N GLU A 263 6.10 26.38 10.94
CA GLU A 263 4.87 26.96 10.37
C GLU A 263 3.67 26.00 10.40
N LEU A 264 3.93 24.70 10.48
CA LEU A 264 2.92 23.64 10.40
C LEU A 264 2.42 23.16 11.77
N ARG A 265 3.08 23.54 12.87
CA ARG A 265 2.84 22.99 14.22
C ARG A 265 1.39 23.11 14.66
N LYS A 266 0.74 24.24 14.37
CA LYS A 266 -0.68 24.50 14.70
C LYS A 266 -1.67 23.65 13.89
N TRP A 267 -1.21 23.02 12.81
CA TRP A 267 -2.03 22.24 11.87
C TRP A 267 -1.85 20.73 11.99
N LEU A 268 -0.91 20.25 12.82
CA LEU A 268 -0.59 18.81 12.96
C LEU A 268 -1.81 17.94 13.27
N PHE A 269 -2.80 18.48 13.98
CA PHE A 269 -4.04 17.76 14.33
C PHE A 269 -5.27 18.21 13.54
N ALA A 270 -5.12 19.14 12.60
CA ALA A 270 -6.21 19.57 11.74
C ALA A 270 -6.62 18.42 10.79
N PRO A 271 -7.92 18.25 10.49
CA PRO A 271 -8.43 17.19 9.61
C PRO A 271 -8.22 17.55 8.13
N LEU A 272 -6.97 17.80 7.75
CA LEU A 272 -6.58 18.28 6.43
C LEU A 272 -5.80 17.19 5.68
N ALA A 273 -6.19 16.93 4.43
CA ALA A 273 -5.49 15.99 3.54
C ALA A 273 -4.19 16.58 2.96
N THR A 274 -4.07 17.91 2.94
CA THR A 274 -2.91 18.66 2.45
C THR A 274 -2.49 19.68 3.50
N PRO A 275 -1.18 19.93 3.70
CA PRO A 275 -0.75 20.94 4.65
C PRO A 275 -1.17 22.33 4.14
N PRO A 276 -1.65 23.21 5.03
CA PRO A 276 -1.88 24.60 4.66
C PRO A 276 -0.52 25.28 4.34
N ALA A 277 -0.52 26.09 3.29
CA ALA A 277 0.67 26.78 2.74
C ALA A 277 1.79 25.90 2.16
N ALA A 278 1.61 24.58 2.07
CA ALA A 278 2.53 23.72 1.33
C ALA A 278 2.14 23.65 -0.15
N GLY A 279 3.16 23.59 -1.02
CA GLY A 279 2.96 23.26 -2.44
C GLY A 279 2.29 21.90 -2.63
N PRO A 280 1.89 21.55 -3.87
CA PRO A 280 1.23 20.28 -4.14
C PRO A 280 2.07 19.10 -3.65
N ALA A 281 1.40 18.11 -3.04
CA ALA A 281 2.06 16.86 -2.62
C ALA A 281 2.81 16.22 -3.80
N ARG A 282 3.92 15.52 -3.56
CA ARG A 282 4.68 14.85 -4.63
C ARG A 282 3.90 13.69 -5.28
N GLY A 283 2.95 13.09 -4.56
CA GLY A 283 2.30 11.86 -5.01
C GLY A 283 3.27 10.67 -4.97
N ARG A 284 2.90 9.55 -5.59
CA ARG A 284 3.72 8.32 -5.57
C ARG A 284 5.01 8.48 -6.40
N ILE A 285 6.05 7.74 -6.02
CA ILE A 285 7.29 7.70 -6.79
C ILE A 285 7.10 6.86 -8.05
N VAL A 286 7.37 7.45 -9.22
CA VAL A 286 7.34 6.77 -10.52
C VAL A 286 8.73 6.28 -10.90
N CYS A 287 9.77 7.09 -10.72
CA CYS A 287 11.16 6.69 -10.97
C CYS A 287 11.94 6.52 -9.67
N ASN A 288 12.23 5.28 -9.30
CA ASN A 288 12.96 5.01 -8.06
C ASN A 288 14.43 5.45 -8.11
N CYS A 289 15.08 5.27 -9.27
CA CYS A 289 16.49 5.59 -9.48
C CYS A 289 16.80 7.05 -9.12
N PHE A 290 16.04 7.97 -9.70
CA PHE A 290 16.27 9.42 -9.59
C PHE A 290 15.25 10.14 -8.70
N ASP A 291 14.46 9.40 -7.93
CA ASP A 291 13.47 9.95 -6.99
C ASP A 291 12.42 10.85 -7.65
N VAL A 292 11.88 10.48 -8.80
CA VAL A 292 10.93 11.33 -9.53
C VAL A 292 9.50 10.90 -9.24
N SER A 293 8.69 11.82 -8.73
CA SER A 293 7.29 11.58 -8.34
C SER A 293 6.29 11.82 -9.47
N GLU A 294 5.09 11.24 -9.34
CA GLU A 294 4.02 11.38 -10.33
C GLU A 294 3.62 12.85 -10.52
N ASN A 295 3.54 13.66 -9.46
CA ASN A 295 3.10 15.05 -9.61
C ASN A 295 4.20 15.95 -10.18
N GLU A 296 5.47 15.65 -9.94
CA GLU A 296 6.58 16.31 -10.66
C GLU A 296 6.49 16.01 -12.16
N ILE A 297 6.25 14.75 -12.54
CA ILE A 297 6.08 14.36 -13.94
C ILE A 297 4.86 15.04 -14.54
N ARG A 298 3.72 15.03 -13.85
CA ARG A 298 2.49 15.69 -14.32
C ARG A 298 2.66 17.20 -14.47
N GLY A 299 3.37 17.85 -13.54
CA GLY A 299 3.68 19.27 -13.60
C GLY A 299 4.58 19.61 -14.79
N ASP A 300 5.65 18.84 -14.99
CA ASP A 300 6.57 19.00 -16.12
C ASP A 300 5.89 18.76 -17.46
N LEU A 301 5.08 17.70 -17.54
CA LEU A 301 4.23 17.44 -18.69
C LEU A 301 3.27 18.63 -18.88
N ALA A 302 2.52 19.07 -17.87
CA ALA A 302 1.61 20.22 -18.01
C ALA A 302 2.32 21.49 -18.53
N ALA A 303 3.58 21.72 -18.14
CA ALA A 303 4.43 22.81 -18.61
C ALA A 303 4.92 22.67 -20.06
N GLY A 304 4.55 21.61 -20.77
CA GLY A 304 4.88 21.44 -22.19
C GLY A 304 6.04 20.50 -22.48
N LEU A 305 6.69 19.90 -21.47
CA LEU A 305 7.79 18.98 -21.72
C LEU A 305 7.26 17.71 -22.38
N ASP A 306 7.96 17.26 -23.42
CA ASP A 306 7.79 15.91 -23.98
C ASP A 306 8.60 14.89 -23.18
N LEU A 307 8.53 13.61 -23.58
CA LEU A 307 9.24 12.55 -22.88
C LEU A 307 10.77 12.79 -22.91
N ALA A 308 11.33 13.22 -24.04
CA ALA A 308 12.78 13.43 -24.15
C ALA A 308 13.26 14.57 -23.23
N ALA A 309 12.54 15.68 -23.20
CA ALA A 309 12.81 16.82 -22.33
C ALA A 309 12.66 16.47 -20.84
N LEU A 310 11.61 15.70 -20.49
CA LEU A 310 11.41 15.18 -19.13
C LEU A 310 12.59 14.30 -18.69
N GLN A 311 13.07 13.42 -19.57
CA GLN A 311 14.23 12.57 -19.32
C GLN A 311 15.52 13.38 -19.22
N GLY A 312 15.68 14.44 -20.02
CA GLY A 312 16.82 15.36 -19.92
C GLY A 312 16.86 16.09 -18.58
N LYS A 313 15.71 16.57 -18.10
CA LYS A 313 15.59 17.33 -16.85
C LYS A 313 15.74 16.45 -15.60
N SER A 314 14.93 15.40 -15.50
CA SER A 314 14.77 14.61 -14.27
C SER A 314 15.57 13.30 -14.29
N LYS A 315 16.16 12.94 -15.44
CA LYS A 315 16.84 11.67 -15.68
C LYS A 315 15.94 10.43 -15.54
N CYS A 316 14.63 10.57 -15.30
CA CYS A 316 13.75 9.41 -15.16
C CYS A 316 13.79 8.54 -16.42
N GLY A 317 13.79 7.22 -16.27
CA GLY A 317 13.76 6.29 -17.40
C GLY A 317 15.09 6.10 -18.15
N THR A 318 16.18 6.77 -17.75
CA THR A 318 17.49 6.64 -18.44
C THR A 318 18.45 5.65 -17.78
N SER A 319 18.19 5.25 -16.52
CA SER A 319 19.05 4.31 -15.78
C SER A 319 18.59 2.85 -15.95
N CYS A 320 17.55 2.43 -15.24
CA CYS A 320 17.07 1.03 -15.33
C CYS A 320 15.89 0.82 -16.30
N GLY A 321 15.35 1.90 -16.88
CA GLY A 321 14.20 1.86 -17.79
C GLY A 321 12.85 1.42 -17.19
N SER A 322 12.79 1.02 -15.91
CA SER A 322 11.62 0.39 -15.31
C SER A 322 10.37 1.27 -15.21
N CYS A 323 10.55 2.60 -15.22
CA CYS A 323 9.48 3.58 -15.18
C CYS A 323 9.00 3.98 -16.58
N LEU A 324 9.65 3.56 -17.66
CA LEU A 324 9.31 3.96 -19.03
C LEU A 324 7.87 3.64 -19.44
N PRO A 325 7.28 2.45 -19.13
CA PRO A 325 5.89 2.18 -19.47
C PRO A 325 4.93 3.18 -18.81
N GLU A 326 5.21 3.53 -17.56
CA GLU A 326 4.39 4.45 -16.79
C GLU A 326 4.56 5.91 -17.24
N LEU A 327 5.78 6.34 -17.55
CA LEU A 327 6.05 7.64 -18.14
C LEU A 327 5.31 7.83 -19.47
N LYS A 328 5.31 6.81 -20.32
CA LYS A 328 4.56 6.81 -21.59
C LYS A 328 3.05 6.91 -21.34
N ARG A 329 2.52 6.16 -20.37
CA ARG A 329 1.10 6.22 -19.98
C ARG A 329 0.69 7.62 -19.53
N LEU A 330 1.47 8.24 -18.65
CA LEU A 330 1.21 9.60 -18.16
C LEU A 330 1.27 10.65 -19.28
N ALA A 331 2.22 10.53 -20.20
CA ALA A 331 2.32 11.41 -21.37
C ALA A 331 1.10 11.27 -22.30
N VAL A 332 0.63 10.04 -22.56
CA VAL A 332 -0.59 9.80 -23.37
C VAL A 332 -1.84 10.33 -22.69
N GLN A 333 -1.99 10.14 -21.38
CA GLN A 333 -3.13 10.67 -20.62
C GLN A 333 -3.22 12.19 -20.69
N ARG A 334 -2.08 12.89 -20.65
CA ARG A 334 -2.04 14.34 -20.85
C ARG A 334 -2.50 14.72 -22.25
N ALA A 335 -2.05 14.01 -23.30
CA ALA A 335 -2.49 14.27 -24.67
C ALA A 335 -4.00 14.08 -24.85
N ALA A 336 -4.60 13.10 -24.17
CA ALA A 336 -6.05 12.88 -24.19
C ALA A 336 -6.86 13.88 -23.35
N ALA A 337 -6.25 14.51 -22.34
CA ALA A 337 -6.89 15.49 -21.46
C ALA A 337 -6.69 16.95 -21.92
N ALA A 338 -5.84 17.19 -22.92
CA ALA A 338 -5.74 18.51 -23.55
C ALA A 338 -7.07 18.82 -24.24
N PRO A 339 -7.69 20.00 -24.01
CA PRO A 339 -8.91 20.36 -24.71
C PRO A 339 -8.63 20.29 -26.21
N THR A 340 -9.42 19.50 -26.94
CA THR A 340 -9.44 19.52 -28.40
C THR A 340 -9.76 20.94 -28.81
N GLY A 341 -8.73 21.67 -29.23
CA GLY A 341 -8.84 23.04 -29.71
C GLY A 341 -9.82 23.09 -30.87
N ALA A 342 -10.74 24.06 -30.77
CA ALA A 342 -11.60 24.55 -31.83
C ALA A 342 -10.80 25.08 -33.02
#